data_AF-A0A9Q3XRB6-F1
#
_entry.id   AF-A0A9Q3XRB6-F1
#
_cell.length_a   1.000
_cell.length_b   1.000
_cell.length_c   1.000
_cell.angle_alpha   90.00
_cell.angle_beta   90.00
_cell.angle_gamma   90.00
#
_symmetry.space_group_name_H-M   'P 1'
#
loop_
_entity.id
_entity.type
_entity.pdbx_description
1 polymer ?
#
loop_
_entity_poly.entity_id
_entity_poly.type
_entity_poly.pdbx_seq_one_letter_code
_entity_poly.pdbx_strand_id
1 'polypeptide(L)'
;MLGAAVVALVAASPAAAQTEPPDAEPYCVPTDPGLSELSGMTVLDGTAYAIGDSGADDRVARLDSECAVAEWLPNPVDPYDVEDLSSFEGSLWLADIGDNDRRRDAVALTRMDPAAGGAGELHRLTYPDGPHDAEALLIGPDGRPVIVTKDGLGTGAVYTADVAVSDLPSPGPTPLRRVADFAPSTTSTSGGPPLLDGSRLVTGGAVSADGSVAAVRTYTDLYLWSVRDGDVAAAFASAPARVVALPPQPQGESIAFTSDSEVLLGSEQGVDTAAARPAVLVMRDVAASIEAVPEVTGTADSEAPAEPTGSILVPLIAAAASVGVVVVLTLFFVRRLFRSR
;
A
#
# COMPACT_ATOMS: atom_id res chain seq x y z
N MET A 1 31.29 43.63 6.43
CA MET A 1 30.89 42.28 6.00
C MET A 1 29.61 41.94 6.74
N LEU A 2 28.44 42.16 6.12
CA LEU A 2 27.16 41.68 6.63
C LEU A 2 26.79 40.45 5.80
N GLY A 3 26.64 39.30 6.45
CA GLY A 3 26.20 38.06 5.81
C GLY A 3 24.69 38.10 5.56
N ALA A 4 24.29 37.88 4.31
CA ALA A 4 22.89 37.66 3.96
C ALA A 4 22.53 36.20 4.28
N ALA A 5 21.58 36.00 5.20
CA ALA A 5 20.97 34.70 5.43
C ALA A 5 19.97 34.44 4.30
N VAL A 6 20.26 33.44 3.46
CA VAL A 6 19.31 32.91 2.49
C VAL A 6 18.38 31.96 3.25
N VAL A 7 17.14 32.37 3.45
CA VAL A 7 16.07 31.48 3.91
C VAL A 7 15.56 30.72 2.69
N ALA A 8 15.91 29.44 2.59
CA ALA A 8 15.31 28.55 1.60
C ALA A 8 13.88 28.24 2.05
N LEU A 9 12.87 28.73 1.33
CA LEU A 9 11.52 28.23 1.45
C LEU A 9 11.49 26.80 0.91
N VAL A 10 11.30 25.83 1.79
CA VAL A 10 10.91 24.48 1.39
C VAL A 10 9.45 24.56 0.95
N ALA A 11 9.19 24.45 -0.34
CA ALA A 11 7.84 24.27 -0.86
C ALA A 11 7.35 22.89 -0.41
N ALA A 12 6.40 22.84 0.51
CA ALA A 12 5.71 21.60 0.84
C ALA A 12 4.86 21.21 -0.38
N SER A 13 5.15 20.06 -0.99
CA SER A 13 4.24 19.48 -1.99
C SER A 13 2.88 19.24 -1.31
N PRO A 14 1.76 19.64 -1.94
CA PRO A 14 0.46 19.34 -1.39
C PRO A 14 0.29 17.82 -1.31
N ALA A 15 -0.01 17.29 -0.12
CA ALA A 15 -0.45 15.92 0.03
C ALA A 15 -1.68 15.71 -0.85
N ALA A 16 -1.73 14.60 -1.60
CA ALA A 16 -2.92 14.26 -2.37
C ALA A 16 -4.13 14.22 -1.43
N ALA A 17 -5.16 15.01 -1.75
CA ALA A 17 -6.37 15.04 -0.95
C ALA A 17 -7.07 13.68 -1.07
N GLN A 18 -7.42 13.09 0.07
CA GLN A 18 -8.18 11.86 0.10
C GLN A 18 -9.60 12.13 -0.42
N THR A 19 -10.08 11.26 -1.29
CA THR A 19 -11.42 11.35 -1.87
C THR A 19 -12.29 10.18 -1.43
N GLU A 20 -13.61 10.38 -1.43
CA GLU A 20 -14.56 9.28 -1.23
C GLU A 20 -14.38 8.18 -2.29
N PRO A 21 -14.64 6.91 -1.93
CA PRO A 21 -14.58 5.81 -2.87
C PRO A 21 -15.58 6.02 -4.02
N PRO A 22 -15.24 5.60 -5.25
CA PRO A 22 -16.30 5.29 -6.22
C PRO A 22 -17.19 4.19 -5.64
N ASP A 23 -18.44 4.10 -6.11
CA ASP A 23 -19.37 3.06 -5.64
C ASP A 23 -18.70 1.68 -5.74
N ALA A 24 -18.68 0.98 -4.60
CA ALA A 24 -18.15 -0.38 -4.50
C ALA A 24 -19.30 -1.35 -4.30
N GLU A 25 -19.33 -2.40 -5.11
CA GLU A 25 -20.40 -3.39 -5.11
C GLU A 25 -19.83 -4.77 -4.76
N PRO A 26 -20.61 -5.66 -4.11
CA PRO A 26 -20.23 -7.05 -3.99
C PRO A 26 -20.03 -7.67 -5.39
N TYR A 27 -18.85 -8.21 -5.64
CA TYR A 27 -18.51 -8.94 -6.86
C TYR A 27 -18.92 -10.41 -6.72
N CYS A 28 -18.34 -11.11 -5.74
CA CYS A 28 -18.72 -12.45 -5.33
C CYS A 28 -18.28 -12.74 -3.89
N VAL A 29 -18.66 -13.91 -3.35
CA VAL A 29 -18.39 -14.27 -1.94
C VAL A 29 -17.58 -15.57 -1.90
N PRO A 30 -16.31 -15.53 -1.45
CA PRO A 30 -15.52 -16.73 -1.23
C PRO A 30 -16.21 -17.71 -0.27
N THR A 31 -16.35 -18.97 -0.70
CA THR A 31 -17.04 -20.01 0.09
C THR A 31 -16.13 -21.05 0.72
N ASP A 32 -14.88 -21.15 0.26
CA ASP A 32 -13.90 -22.09 0.79
C ASP A 32 -13.24 -21.53 2.07
N PRO A 33 -13.14 -22.30 3.16
CA PRO A 33 -12.46 -21.87 4.38
C PRO A 33 -10.96 -21.60 4.22
N GLY A 34 -10.32 -22.14 3.17
CA GLY A 34 -8.93 -21.81 2.84
C GLY A 34 -8.71 -20.36 2.40
N LEU A 35 -9.78 -19.58 2.20
CA LEU A 35 -9.73 -18.15 1.90
C LEU A 35 -10.27 -17.31 3.07
N SER A 36 -10.20 -17.83 4.30
CA SER A 36 -10.59 -17.06 5.50
C SER A 36 -9.59 -15.93 5.80
N GLU A 37 -8.33 -16.12 5.42
CA GLU A 37 -7.21 -15.17 5.55
C GLU A 37 -6.76 -14.76 4.13
N LEU A 38 -7.71 -14.33 3.29
CA LEU A 38 -7.43 -13.97 1.90
C LEU A 38 -6.53 -12.74 1.83
N SER A 39 -5.28 -12.97 1.41
CA SER A 39 -4.18 -11.99 1.49
C SER A 39 -3.77 -11.46 0.11
N GLY A 40 -3.46 -12.33 -0.87
CA GLY A 40 -3.08 -11.93 -2.24
C GLY A 40 -4.11 -12.27 -3.32
N MET A 41 -4.19 -11.48 -4.40
CA MET A 41 -5.09 -11.75 -5.53
C MET A 41 -4.57 -11.15 -6.85
N THR A 42 -4.72 -11.87 -7.97
CA THR A 42 -4.50 -11.34 -9.33
C THR A 42 -5.53 -11.86 -10.31
N VAL A 43 -5.71 -11.20 -11.46
CA VAL A 43 -6.52 -11.68 -12.57
C VAL A 43 -5.62 -11.96 -13.76
N LEU A 44 -5.61 -13.22 -14.20
CA LEU A 44 -4.86 -13.67 -15.37
C LEU A 44 -5.83 -14.30 -16.38
N ASP A 45 -5.82 -13.79 -17.62
CA ASP A 45 -6.69 -14.24 -18.71
C ASP A 45 -8.19 -14.32 -18.32
N GLY A 46 -8.65 -13.33 -17.54
CA GLY A 46 -10.02 -13.24 -17.04
C GLY A 46 -10.36 -14.19 -15.89
N THR A 47 -9.39 -14.94 -15.38
CA THR A 47 -9.55 -15.82 -14.21
C THR A 47 -8.93 -15.16 -12.98
N ALA A 48 -9.69 -15.07 -11.89
CA ALA A 48 -9.16 -14.61 -10.61
C ALA A 48 -8.41 -15.76 -9.91
N TYR A 49 -7.22 -15.44 -9.43
CA TYR A 49 -6.42 -16.31 -8.58
C TYR A 49 -6.21 -15.62 -7.24
N ALA A 50 -6.28 -16.38 -6.16
CA ALA A 50 -6.14 -15.86 -4.80
C ALA A 50 -5.27 -16.79 -3.96
N ILE A 51 -4.64 -16.24 -2.94
CA ILE A 51 -3.90 -16.98 -1.93
C ILE A 51 -4.37 -16.55 -0.54
N GLY A 52 -4.41 -17.50 0.39
CA GLY A 52 -4.62 -17.20 1.79
C GLY A 52 -3.29 -17.12 2.53
N ASP A 53 -3.27 -16.47 3.68
CA ASP A 53 -2.13 -16.41 4.59
C ASP A 53 -2.24 -17.48 5.71
N SER A 54 -1.27 -17.50 6.63
CA SER A 54 -1.33 -18.16 7.94
C SER A 54 -1.60 -19.68 7.86
N GLY A 55 -1.00 -20.31 6.85
CA GLY A 55 -1.05 -21.75 6.60
C GLY A 55 -1.98 -22.17 5.45
N ALA A 56 -2.54 -21.20 4.70
CA ALA A 56 -3.22 -21.43 3.43
C ALA A 56 -2.38 -21.00 2.20
N ASP A 57 -1.13 -20.62 2.42
CA ASP A 57 -0.15 -20.16 1.43
C ASP A 57 0.60 -21.31 0.72
N ASP A 58 0.29 -22.56 1.10
CA ASP A 58 0.78 -23.79 0.47
C ASP A 58 0.15 -24.06 -0.92
N ARG A 59 -0.79 -23.22 -1.34
CA ARG A 59 -1.53 -23.37 -2.59
C ARG A 59 -2.21 -22.07 -3.05
N VAL A 60 -2.47 -21.97 -4.34
CA VAL A 60 -3.21 -20.87 -4.98
C VAL A 60 -4.59 -21.36 -5.39
N ALA A 61 -5.63 -20.64 -4.99
CA ALA A 61 -6.99 -20.86 -5.44
C ALA A 61 -7.17 -20.30 -6.85
N ARG A 62 -7.67 -21.12 -7.76
CA ARG A 62 -8.31 -20.67 -9.00
C ARG A 62 -9.80 -20.50 -8.74
N LEU A 63 -10.30 -19.27 -8.90
CA LEU A 63 -11.70 -18.93 -8.62
C LEU A 63 -12.57 -18.99 -9.87
N ASP A 64 -13.83 -19.38 -9.69
CA ASP A 64 -14.89 -19.15 -10.69
C ASP A 64 -15.53 -17.75 -10.54
N SER A 65 -16.54 -17.47 -11.37
CA SER A 65 -17.29 -16.20 -11.36
C SER A 65 -18.03 -15.92 -10.06
N GLU A 66 -18.22 -16.92 -9.21
CA GLU A 66 -18.92 -16.85 -7.94
C GLU A 66 -17.94 -16.86 -6.75
N CYS A 67 -16.62 -16.71 -6.99
CA CYS A 67 -15.55 -16.82 -5.99
C CYS A 67 -15.49 -18.21 -5.32
N ALA A 68 -16.08 -19.25 -5.91
CA ALA A 68 -15.85 -20.61 -5.44
C ALA A 68 -14.51 -21.12 -5.96
N VAL A 69 -13.82 -21.92 -5.15
CA VAL A 69 -12.55 -22.51 -5.57
C VAL A 69 -12.83 -23.65 -6.55
N ALA A 70 -12.50 -23.41 -7.82
CA ALA A 70 -12.60 -24.41 -8.88
C ALA A 70 -11.46 -25.42 -8.78
N GLU A 71 -10.27 -24.95 -8.40
CA GLU A 71 -9.06 -25.75 -8.26
C GLU A 71 -8.09 -25.11 -7.27
N TRP A 72 -7.41 -25.96 -6.50
CA TRP A 72 -6.27 -25.59 -5.67
C TRP A 72 -4.98 -26.03 -6.36
N LEU A 73 -4.15 -25.08 -6.77
CA LEU A 73 -2.85 -25.33 -7.37
C LEU A 73 -1.79 -25.34 -6.26
N PRO A 74 -1.05 -26.45 -6.05
CA PRO A 74 -0.04 -26.48 -5.01
C PRO A 74 1.07 -25.47 -5.30
N ASN A 75 1.55 -24.79 -4.27
CA ASN A 75 2.75 -23.97 -4.37
C ASN A 75 3.91 -24.89 -4.81
N PRO A 76 4.68 -24.55 -5.86
CA PRO A 76 5.74 -25.43 -6.37
C PRO A 76 6.92 -25.58 -5.40
N VAL A 77 6.93 -24.79 -4.32
CA VAL A 77 7.89 -24.85 -3.23
C VAL A 77 7.18 -24.88 -1.88
N ASP A 78 7.96 -25.14 -0.82
CA ASP A 78 7.55 -24.94 0.57
C ASP A 78 7.85 -23.46 0.94
N PRO A 79 6.83 -22.56 0.96
CA PRO A 79 7.04 -21.15 1.25
C PRO A 79 7.26 -20.90 2.74
N TYR A 80 7.70 -19.70 3.08
CA TYR A 80 7.75 -19.25 4.47
C TYR A 80 6.53 -18.39 4.85
N ASP A 81 6.18 -17.41 4.00
CA ASP A 81 5.20 -16.36 4.31
C ASP A 81 4.76 -15.64 3.01
N VAL A 82 3.79 -16.21 2.28
CA VAL A 82 3.29 -15.61 1.02
C VAL A 82 2.23 -14.55 1.29
N GLU A 83 2.55 -13.30 0.97
CA GLU A 83 1.72 -12.14 1.34
C GLU A 83 0.97 -11.52 0.15
N ASP A 84 1.42 -11.74 -1.08
CA ASP A 84 0.74 -11.16 -2.24
C ASP A 84 0.90 -12.03 -3.50
N LEU A 85 0.05 -11.76 -4.49
CA LEU A 85 0.00 -12.47 -5.75
C LEU A 85 -0.07 -11.48 -6.91
N SER A 86 0.81 -11.64 -7.88
CA SER A 86 0.78 -10.89 -9.14
C SER A 86 0.84 -11.83 -10.34
N SER A 87 0.77 -11.29 -11.56
CA SER A 87 0.90 -12.07 -12.79
C SER A 87 1.68 -11.32 -13.85
N PHE A 88 2.51 -12.05 -14.61
CA PHE A 88 3.30 -11.51 -15.70
C PHE A 88 3.59 -12.61 -16.73
N GLU A 89 3.43 -12.29 -18.01
CA GLU A 89 3.68 -13.20 -19.14
C GLU A 89 3.05 -14.59 -18.99
N GLY A 90 1.77 -14.64 -18.59
CA GLY A 90 1.01 -15.89 -18.45
C GLY A 90 1.37 -16.73 -17.21
N SER A 91 2.28 -16.25 -16.36
CA SER A 91 2.64 -16.89 -15.10
C SER A 91 2.08 -16.11 -13.92
N LEU A 92 1.73 -16.82 -12.86
CA LEU A 92 1.50 -16.24 -11.55
C LEU A 92 2.84 -16.05 -10.84
N TRP A 93 2.92 -15.01 -10.01
CA TRP A 93 4.09 -14.67 -9.21
C TRP A 93 3.66 -14.51 -7.76
N LEU A 94 3.99 -15.50 -6.94
CA LEU A 94 3.68 -15.54 -5.51
C LEU A 94 4.80 -14.84 -4.74
N ALA A 95 4.44 -13.90 -3.86
CA ALA A 95 5.38 -13.09 -3.12
C ALA A 95 5.60 -13.67 -1.70
N ASP A 96 6.60 -14.54 -1.55
CA ASP A 96 7.07 -15.02 -0.24
C ASP A 96 7.97 -13.95 0.41
N ILE A 97 7.33 -12.87 0.88
CA ILE A 97 7.96 -11.60 1.26
C ILE A 97 7.65 -11.15 2.69
N GLY A 98 6.79 -11.87 3.42
CA GLY A 98 6.51 -11.62 4.84
C GLY A 98 7.71 -11.94 5.73
N ASP A 99 7.97 -11.07 6.72
CA ASP A 99 9.05 -11.20 7.68
C ASP A 99 8.84 -10.29 8.90
N ASN A 100 7.74 -10.46 9.64
CA ASN A 100 7.43 -9.56 10.76
C ASN A 100 8.56 -9.47 11.81
N ASP A 101 9.33 -10.56 11.98
CA ASP A 101 10.50 -10.64 12.88
C ASP A 101 11.78 -10.00 12.30
N ARG A 102 11.78 -9.61 11.01
CA ARG A 102 12.92 -9.05 10.26
C ARG A 102 14.20 -9.87 10.40
N ARG A 103 14.09 -11.17 10.12
CA ARG A 103 15.17 -12.15 10.33
C ARG A 103 15.57 -12.93 9.08
N ARG A 104 14.86 -12.74 7.97
CA ARG A 104 15.12 -13.45 6.70
C ARG A 104 16.21 -12.73 5.92
N ASP A 105 17.32 -13.42 5.67
CA ASP A 105 18.42 -12.88 4.83
C ASP A 105 17.98 -12.65 3.36
N ALA A 106 16.91 -13.33 2.93
CA ALA A 106 16.33 -13.19 1.60
C ALA A 106 14.81 -13.46 1.64
N VAL A 107 14.09 -12.73 0.81
CA VAL A 107 12.69 -13.03 0.43
C VAL A 107 12.67 -13.73 -0.93
N ALA A 108 11.50 -14.15 -1.41
CA ALA A 108 11.42 -14.82 -2.70
C ALA A 108 10.17 -14.48 -3.50
N LEU A 109 10.31 -14.57 -4.82
CA LEU A 109 9.20 -14.66 -5.75
C LEU A 109 9.17 -16.06 -6.33
N THR A 110 8.01 -16.71 -6.28
CA THR A 110 7.81 -18.02 -6.89
C THR A 110 7.02 -17.86 -8.17
N ARG A 111 7.63 -18.18 -9.31
CA ARG A 111 6.93 -18.26 -10.59
C ARG A 111 6.10 -19.53 -10.61
N MET A 112 4.83 -19.44 -10.99
CA MET A 112 3.92 -20.57 -11.13
C MET A 112 3.22 -20.52 -12.49
N ASP A 113 3.24 -21.64 -13.22
CA ASP A 113 2.47 -21.85 -14.44
C ASP A 113 1.12 -22.53 -14.08
N PRO A 114 0.00 -21.79 -14.11
CA PRO A 114 -1.31 -22.36 -13.79
C PRO A 114 -1.81 -23.34 -14.85
N ALA A 115 -1.34 -23.25 -16.10
CA ALA A 115 -1.70 -24.19 -17.17
C ALA A 115 -0.93 -25.52 -17.05
N ALA A 116 0.21 -25.52 -16.36
CA ALA A 116 1.00 -26.71 -16.05
C ALA A 116 0.70 -27.27 -14.64
N GLY A 117 -0.50 -27.02 -14.09
CA GLY A 117 -0.93 -27.57 -12.81
C GLY A 117 -0.15 -27.02 -11.60
N GLY A 118 0.34 -25.78 -11.68
CA GLY A 118 1.06 -25.12 -10.60
C GLY A 118 2.58 -25.35 -10.61
N ALA A 119 3.14 -25.97 -11.66
CA ALA A 119 4.58 -26.15 -11.79
C ALA A 119 5.32 -24.81 -11.84
N GLY A 120 6.53 -24.74 -11.28
CA GLY A 120 7.20 -23.46 -11.11
C GLY A 120 8.57 -23.53 -10.48
N GLU A 121 9.13 -22.36 -10.17
CA GLU A 121 10.46 -22.22 -9.57
C GLU A 121 10.59 -20.97 -8.70
N LEU A 122 11.56 -21.02 -7.77
CA LEU A 122 11.82 -19.98 -6.77
C LEU A 122 12.89 -19.01 -7.27
N HIS A 123 12.71 -17.72 -6.99
CA HIS A 123 13.70 -16.68 -7.23
C HIS A 123 13.92 -15.86 -5.96
N ARG A 124 15.10 -15.97 -5.34
CA ARG A 124 15.42 -15.21 -4.12
C ARG A 124 15.81 -13.77 -4.43
N LEU A 125 15.44 -12.87 -3.54
CA LEU A 125 15.73 -11.45 -3.58
C LEU A 125 16.34 -11.00 -2.24
N THR A 126 17.31 -10.08 -2.26
CA THR A 126 17.91 -9.54 -1.03
C THR A 126 17.79 -8.03 -0.96
N TYR A 127 17.30 -7.51 0.15
CA TYR A 127 17.28 -6.09 0.43
C TYR A 127 18.70 -5.53 0.66
N PRO A 128 19.00 -4.30 0.22
CA PRO A 128 20.33 -3.72 0.35
C PRO A 128 20.67 -3.25 1.77
N ASP A 129 19.68 -3.12 2.65
CA ASP A 129 19.75 -2.51 3.97
C ASP A 129 19.24 -3.40 5.10
N GLY A 130 19.14 -4.71 4.85
CA GLY A 130 18.75 -5.72 5.82
C GLY A 130 17.31 -6.24 5.64
N PRO A 131 16.86 -7.19 6.46
CA PRO A 131 15.54 -7.79 6.33
C PRO A 131 14.40 -6.79 6.55
N HIS A 132 13.34 -6.92 5.74
CA HIS A 132 12.10 -6.16 5.87
C HIS A 132 10.89 -7.06 5.72
N ASP A 133 9.85 -6.71 6.47
CA ASP A 133 8.49 -7.23 6.33
C ASP A 133 7.79 -6.54 5.15
N ALA A 134 7.28 -7.28 4.18
CA ALA A 134 6.65 -6.71 3.00
C ALA A 134 5.40 -7.46 2.58
N GLU A 135 4.49 -6.74 1.93
CA GLU A 135 3.08 -7.13 1.86
C GLU A 135 2.45 -6.85 0.50
N ALA A 136 3.23 -6.31 -0.43
CA ALA A 136 2.73 -5.90 -1.73
C ALA A 136 3.74 -6.18 -2.83
N LEU A 137 3.26 -6.81 -3.90
CA LEU A 137 3.99 -7.07 -5.12
C LEU A 137 3.29 -6.42 -6.31
N LEU A 138 3.98 -5.51 -6.98
CA LEU A 138 3.55 -4.94 -8.25
C LEU A 138 4.49 -5.42 -9.36
N ILE A 139 3.93 -5.86 -10.48
CA ILE A 139 4.69 -6.16 -11.70
C ILE A 139 4.04 -5.42 -12.85
N GLY A 140 4.78 -4.47 -13.45
CA GLY A 140 4.31 -3.67 -14.58
C GLY A 140 4.68 -4.26 -15.94
N PRO A 141 4.40 -3.52 -17.02
CA PRO A 141 4.76 -3.92 -18.39
C PRO A 141 6.26 -4.14 -18.61
N ASP A 142 7.12 -3.48 -17.83
CA ASP A 142 8.58 -3.66 -17.87
C ASP A 142 9.06 -4.97 -17.20
N GLY A 143 8.14 -5.69 -16.55
CA GLY A 143 8.39 -6.94 -15.85
C GLY A 143 9.21 -6.81 -14.58
N ARG A 144 9.64 -5.62 -14.16
CA ARG A 144 10.44 -5.47 -12.94
C ARG A 144 9.55 -5.59 -11.71
N PRO A 145 9.90 -6.44 -10.73
CA PRO A 145 9.13 -6.52 -9.50
C PRO A 145 9.33 -5.25 -8.68
N VAL A 146 8.24 -4.72 -8.14
CA VAL A 146 8.24 -3.65 -7.15
C VAL A 146 7.61 -4.19 -5.87
N ILE A 147 8.39 -4.16 -4.79
CA ILE A 147 7.99 -4.68 -3.47
C ILE A 147 7.82 -3.49 -2.54
N VAL A 148 6.70 -3.45 -1.81
CA VAL A 148 6.42 -2.39 -0.83
C VAL A 148 6.34 -2.98 0.57
N THR A 149 7.15 -2.45 1.48
CA THR A 149 7.25 -2.96 2.85
C THR A 149 6.14 -2.46 3.76
N LYS A 150 5.77 -3.25 4.76
CA LYS A 150 4.94 -2.84 5.89
C LYS A 150 5.83 -2.53 7.08
N ASP A 151 5.69 -1.32 7.59
CA ASP A 151 6.37 -0.91 8.80
C ASP A 151 5.33 -0.53 9.85
N GLY A 152 5.39 -1.17 11.03
CA GLY A 152 4.46 -0.92 12.12
C GLY A 152 4.51 0.50 12.69
N LEU A 153 5.55 1.29 12.38
CA LEU A 153 5.64 2.72 12.70
C LEU A 153 5.05 3.62 11.59
N GLY A 154 4.59 3.00 10.50
CA GLY A 154 3.83 3.61 9.40
C GLY A 154 4.69 4.33 8.36
N THR A 155 5.96 3.95 8.19
CA THR A 155 6.80 4.37 7.06
C THR A 155 7.51 3.15 6.49
N GLY A 156 6.95 2.61 5.42
CA GLY A 156 7.57 1.58 4.62
C GLY A 156 8.53 2.15 3.57
N ALA A 157 9.02 1.27 2.72
CA ALA A 157 9.92 1.57 1.64
C ALA A 157 9.54 0.75 0.40
N VAL A 158 9.88 1.31 -0.76
CA VAL A 158 9.66 0.70 -2.06
C VAL A 158 10.99 0.18 -2.57
N TYR A 159 11.01 -1.07 -3.01
CA TYR A 159 12.19 -1.73 -3.56
C TYR A 159 11.89 -2.29 -4.94
N THR A 160 12.93 -2.43 -5.77
CA THR A 160 12.81 -3.07 -7.08
C THR A 160 14.10 -3.79 -7.46
N ALA A 161 14.01 -4.72 -8.42
CA ALA A 161 15.17 -5.33 -9.07
C ALA A 161 15.48 -4.61 -10.39
N ASP A 162 16.73 -4.68 -10.85
CA ASP A 162 17.16 -4.08 -12.13
C ASP A 162 16.85 -4.95 -13.35
N VAL A 163 16.30 -6.14 -13.14
CA VAL A 163 15.91 -7.12 -14.19
C VAL A 163 14.44 -7.48 -14.06
N ALA A 164 13.83 -7.87 -15.18
CA ALA A 164 12.46 -8.37 -15.18
C ALA A 164 12.36 -9.70 -14.42
N VAL A 165 11.17 -10.04 -13.92
CA VAL A 165 10.90 -11.29 -13.21
C VAL A 165 11.24 -12.52 -14.07
N SER A 166 11.02 -12.45 -15.38
CA SER A 166 11.38 -13.52 -16.34
C SER A 166 12.88 -13.76 -16.49
N ASP A 167 13.71 -12.79 -16.11
CA ASP A 167 15.17 -12.86 -16.16
C ASP A 167 15.81 -13.15 -14.79
N LEU A 168 14.99 -13.34 -13.74
CA LEU A 168 15.52 -13.64 -12.41
C LEU A 168 16.23 -15.00 -12.38
N PRO A 169 17.45 -15.10 -11.83
CA PRO A 169 18.10 -16.38 -11.60
C PRO A 169 17.29 -17.24 -10.63
N SER A 170 17.26 -18.55 -10.89
CA SER A 170 16.68 -19.57 -10.02
C SER A 170 17.82 -20.42 -9.41
N PRO A 171 18.01 -20.44 -8.08
CA PRO A 171 17.17 -19.82 -7.07
C PRO A 171 17.61 -18.41 -6.62
N GLY A 172 18.54 -17.75 -7.31
CA GLY A 172 19.08 -16.42 -6.94
C GLY A 172 20.25 -16.45 -5.93
N PRO A 173 20.50 -15.37 -5.15
CA PRO A 173 19.68 -14.17 -5.02
C PRO A 173 19.95 -13.07 -6.06
N THR A 174 18.94 -12.25 -6.31
CA THR A 174 19.07 -10.96 -7.00
C THR A 174 19.01 -9.82 -5.99
N PRO A 175 19.97 -8.89 -5.96
CA PRO A 175 19.90 -7.75 -5.07
C PRO A 175 18.80 -6.78 -5.50
N LEU A 176 18.01 -6.33 -4.54
CA LEU A 176 17.08 -5.23 -4.71
C LEU A 176 17.81 -3.90 -4.49
N ARG A 177 17.23 -2.84 -5.04
CA ARG A 177 17.57 -1.46 -4.71
C ARG A 177 16.36 -0.75 -4.15
N ARG A 178 16.61 0.16 -3.20
CA ARG A 178 15.61 1.06 -2.67
C ARG A 178 15.25 2.12 -3.70
N VAL A 179 13.96 2.38 -3.86
CA VAL A 179 13.38 3.33 -4.82
C VAL A 179 12.94 4.60 -4.10
N ALA A 180 12.13 4.43 -3.07
CA ALA A 180 11.50 5.52 -2.34
C ALA A 180 11.14 5.11 -0.90
N ASP A 181 10.90 6.10 -0.05
CA ASP A 181 10.12 5.95 1.17
C ASP A 181 8.62 5.91 0.81
N PHE A 182 7.84 5.10 1.51
CA PHE A 182 6.39 5.14 1.42
C PHE A 182 5.78 5.31 2.81
N ALA A 183 5.24 6.51 3.06
CA ALA A 183 4.62 6.86 4.34
C ALA A 183 3.14 7.19 4.11
N PRO A 184 2.24 6.21 4.19
CA PRO A 184 0.80 6.47 4.17
C PRO A 184 0.42 7.39 5.33
N SER A 185 -0.55 8.28 5.07
CA SER A 185 -1.04 9.24 6.07
C SER A 185 -2.09 8.60 6.97
N THR A 186 -2.18 9.03 8.23
CA THR A 186 -3.32 8.66 9.08
C THR A 186 -4.60 9.25 8.50
N THR A 187 -5.63 8.42 8.33
CA THR A 187 -6.97 8.83 7.88
C THR A 187 -8.02 8.46 8.92
N SER A 188 -9.26 8.90 8.71
CA SER A 188 -10.42 8.46 9.50
C SER A 188 -11.25 7.40 8.78
N THR A 189 -10.70 6.75 7.75
CA THR A 189 -11.40 5.72 7.00
C THR A 189 -11.68 4.52 7.91
N SER A 190 -12.93 4.07 7.92
CA SER A 190 -13.36 2.95 8.76
C SER A 190 -12.95 1.61 8.15
N GLY A 191 -12.60 0.64 9.00
CA GLY A 191 -12.25 -0.72 8.60
C GLY A 191 -10.92 -1.14 9.20
N GLY A 192 -10.43 -2.30 8.78
CA GLY A 192 -9.17 -2.86 9.25
C GLY A 192 -9.24 -3.48 10.65
N PRO A 193 -8.17 -4.18 11.05
CA PRO A 193 -8.10 -4.87 12.32
C PRO A 193 -8.30 -3.94 13.51
N PRO A 194 -8.98 -4.40 14.58
CA PRO A 194 -9.13 -3.61 15.78
C PRO A 194 -7.76 -3.32 16.41
N LEU A 195 -7.59 -2.11 16.96
CA LEU A 195 -6.38 -1.66 17.68
C LEU A 195 -5.14 -1.35 16.81
N LEU A 196 -5.23 -1.49 15.49
CA LEU A 196 -4.18 -1.08 14.55
C LEU A 196 -4.61 0.18 13.77
N ASP A 197 -3.64 1.00 13.38
CA ASP A 197 -3.89 2.11 12.45
C ASP A 197 -3.94 1.56 11.02
N GLY A 198 -5.13 1.08 10.61
CA GLY A 198 -5.35 0.45 9.32
C GLY A 198 -5.02 1.34 8.12
N SER A 199 -5.01 2.66 8.30
CA SER A 199 -4.69 3.60 7.23
C SER A 199 -3.20 3.63 6.87
N ARG A 200 -2.33 3.06 7.72
CA ARG A 200 -0.87 3.17 7.60
C ARG A 200 -0.12 1.90 7.27
N LEU A 201 -0.79 0.76 7.28
CA LEU A 201 -0.16 -0.53 7.07
C LEU A 201 -0.51 -1.04 5.67
N VAL A 202 0.51 -1.27 4.84
CA VAL A 202 0.38 -1.83 3.50
C VAL A 202 -0.06 -3.28 3.58
N THR A 203 -0.90 -3.72 2.65
CA THR A 203 -1.48 -5.07 2.62
C THR A 203 -1.61 -5.66 1.21
N GLY A 204 -1.20 -4.94 0.17
CA GLY A 204 -1.31 -5.43 -1.19
C GLY A 204 -0.98 -4.40 -2.26
N GLY A 205 -0.62 -4.86 -3.45
CA GLY A 205 -0.31 -4.01 -4.60
C GLY A 205 -0.79 -4.60 -5.91
N ALA A 206 -1.14 -3.74 -6.87
CA ALA A 206 -1.52 -4.18 -8.20
C ALA A 206 -1.19 -3.13 -9.27
N VAL A 207 -1.07 -3.58 -10.51
CA VAL A 207 -0.93 -2.72 -11.69
C VAL A 207 -2.13 -2.94 -12.60
N SER A 208 -2.67 -1.87 -13.19
CA SER A 208 -3.77 -1.98 -14.15
C SER A 208 -3.38 -2.80 -15.37
N ALA A 209 -4.36 -3.44 -16.01
CA ALA A 209 -4.12 -4.33 -17.15
C ALA A 209 -3.43 -3.64 -18.33
N ASP A 210 -3.65 -2.34 -18.51
CA ASP A 210 -2.99 -1.50 -19.52
C ASP A 210 -1.61 -0.97 -19.07
N GLY A 211 -1.23 -1.23 -17.81
CA GLY A 211 0.04 -0.81 -17.23
C GLY A 211 0.13 0.67 -16.87
N SER A 212 -0.97 1.43 -16.95
CA SER A 212 -0.97 2.89 -16.77
C SER A 212 -1.13 3.33 -15.31
N VAL A 213 -1.55 2.44 -14.42
CA VAL A 213 -1.82 2.73 -13.01
C VAL A 213 -1.15 1.71 -12.11
N ALA A 214 -0.40 2.20 -11.13
CA ALA A 214 0.06 1.41 -9.99
C ALA A 214 -0.79 1.74 -8.77
N ALA A 215 -1.18 0.71 -8.03
CA ALA A 215 -2.02 0.83 -6.85
C ALA A 215 -1.36 0.14 -5.66
N VAL A 216 -1.28 0.83 -4.53
CA VAL A 216 -0.87 0.24 -3.25
C VAL A 216 -1.99 0.44 -2.25
N ARG A 217 -2.35 -0.65 -1.61
CA ARG A 217 -3.43 -0.71 -0.66
C ARG A 217 -2.89 -0.74 0.78
N THR A 218 -3.56 0.00 1.66
CA THR A 218 -3.54 -0.26 3.10
C THR A 218 -4.84 -0.91 3.53
N TYR A 219 -4.98 -1.30 4.81
CA TYR A 219 -6.24 -1.91 5.27
C TYR A 219 -7.48 -1.08 4.92
N THR A 220 -7.35 0.25 4.86
CA THR A 220 -8.49 1.16 4.69
C THR A 220 -8.37 2.13 3.52
N ASP A 221 -7.21 2.29 2.89
CA ASP A 221 -7.01 3.30 1.84
C ASP A 221 -6.30 2.75 0.61
N LEU A 222 -6.56 3.36 -0.54
CA LEU A 222 -5.95 3.01 -1.82
C LEU A 222 -5.16 4.19 -2.37
N TYR A 223 -3.87 3.97 -2.59
CA TYR A 223 -2.93 4.95 -3.13
C TYR A 223 -2.68 4.63 -4.60
N LEU A 224 -2.81 5.63 -5.47
CA LEU A 224 -2.78 5.45 -6.91
C LEU A 224 -1.71 6.35 -7.54
N TRP A 225 -0.89 5.78 -8.41
CA TRP A 225 0.12 6.50 -9.19
C TRP A 225 -0.11 6.29 -10.69
N SER A 226 0.10 7.35 -11.47
CA SER A 226 0.24 7.22 -12.93
C SER A 226 1.61 6.62 -13.27
N VAL A 227 1.60 5.56 -14.06
CA VAL A 227 2.81 4.90 -14.58
C VAL A 227 3.08 5.45 -15.98
N ARG A 228 4.34 5.82 -16.22
CA ARG A 228 4.80 6.28 -17.54
C ARG A 228 5.84 5.31 -18.07
N ASP A 229 5.79 5.07 -19.38
CA ASP A 229 6.73 4.19 -20.09
C ASP A 229 6.81 2.75 -19.52
N GLY A 230 5.76 2.32 -18.80
CA GLY A 230 5.71 1.02 -18.11
C GLY A 230 6.58 0.91 -16.86
N ASP A 231 7.26 1.98 -16.42
CA ASP A 231 8.17 1.98 -15.28
C ASP A 231 7.43 2.25 -13.96
N VAL A 232 6.97 1.17 -13.33
CA VAL A 232 6.23 1.23 -12.06
C VAL A 232 7.11 1.78 -10.94
N ALA A 233 8.38 1.37 -10.87
CA ALA A 233 9.30 1.83 -9.83
C ALA A 233 9.49 3.35 -9.91
N ALA A 234 9.65 3.92 -11.10
CA ALA A 234 9.81 5.36 -11.29
C ALA A 234 8.57 6.16 -10.83
N ALA A 235 7.36 5.58 -10.90
CA ALA A 235 6.14 6.25 -10.45
C ALA A 235 6.18 6.60 -8.95
N PHE A 236 6.78 5.74 -8.13
CA PHE A 236 6.95 5.95 -6.67
C PHE A 236 7.94 7.06 -6.31
N ALA A 237 8.70 7.60 -7.26
CA ALA A 237 9.54 8.78 -7.01
C ALA A 237 8.71 10.07 -6.84
N SER A 238 7.41 10.00 -7.13
CA SER A 238 6.45 11.09 -6.93
C SER A 238 5.40 10.73 -5.88
N ALA A 239 4.74 11.74 -5.33
CA ALA A 239 3.56 11.54 -4.51
C ALA A 239 2.46 10.79 -5.32
N PRO A 240 1.60 10.00 -4.66
CA PRO A 240 0.44 9.39 -5.31
C PRO A 240 -0.40 10.47 -5.98
N ALA A 241 -0.88 10.19 -7.18
CA ALA A 241 -1.78 11.06 -7.91
C ALA A 241 -3.14 11.18 -7.21
N ARG A 242 -3.58 10.10 -6.54
CA ARG A 242 -4.84 10.05 -5.80
C ARG A 242 -4.75 9.12 -4.60
N VAL A 243 -5.49 9.47 -3.54
CA VAL A 243 -5.75 8.59 -2.39
C VAL A 243 -7.26 8.43 -2.25
N VAL A 244 -7.73 7.20 -2.16
CA VAL A 244 -9.15 6.84 -2.12
C VAL A 244 -9.43 6.12 -0.81
N ALA A 245 -10.40 6.59 -0.03
CA ALA A 245 -10.90 5.85 1.12
C ALA A 245 -11.59 4.57 0.63
N LEU A 246 -11.22 3.40 1.14
CA LEU A 246 -11.82 2.13 0.73
C LEU A 246 -13.13 1.86 1.50
N PRO A 247 -14.04 1.05 0.93
CA PRO A 247 -15.17 0.52 1.67
C PRO A 247 -14.71 -0.25 2.92
N PRO A 248 -15.44 -0.18 4.04
CA PRO A 248 -15.05 -0.84 5.27
C PRO A 248 -15.03 -2.36 5.10
N GLN A 249 -13.89 -2.96 5.42
CA GLN A 249 -13.67 -4.40 5.47
C GLN A 249 -13.03 -4.78 6.82
N PRO A 250 -13.28 -5.99 7.36
CA PRO A 250 -12.69 -6.43 8.63
C PRO A 250 -11.17 -6.37 8.66
N GLN A 251 -10.50 -6.93 7.65
CA GLN A 251 -9.06 -6.80 7.39
C GLN A 251 -8.88 -6.78 5.89
N GLY A 252 -8.95 -5.58 5.31
CA GLY A 252 -8.84 -5.41 3.89
C GLY A 252 -7.42 -5.65 3.40
N GLU A 253 -7.19 -6.63 2.52
CA GLU A 253 -5.82 -7.01 2.14
C GLU A 253 -5.60 -7.04 0.64
N SER A 254 -6.20 -8.01 -0.05
CA SER A 254 -5.89 -8.22 -1.46
C SER A 254 -6.45 -7.15 -2.39
N ILE A 255 -5.75 -6.93 -3.51
CA ILE A 255 -6.17 -6.04 -4.58
C ILE A 255 -5.79 -6.64 -5.94
N ALA A 256 -6.70 -6.59 -6.92
CA ALA A 256 -6.38 -6.96 -8.29
C ALA A 256 -7.07 -6.02 -9.29
N PHE A 257 -6.45 -5.80 -10.45
CA PHE A 257 -7.13 -5.18 -11.58
C PHE A 257 -7.70 -6.25 -12.51
N THR A 258 -8.91 -6.03 -13.01
CA THR A 258 -9.49 -6.82 -14.11
C THR A 258 -8.99 -6.31 -15.46
N SER A 259 -9.23 -7.08 -16.54
CA SER A 259 -8.93 -6.64 -17.91
C SER A 259 -9.66 -5.35 -18.30
N ASP A 260 -10.80 -5.08 -17.67
CA ASP A 260 -11.63 -3.89 -17.91
C ASP A 260 -11.25 -2.73 -16.99
N SER A 261 -10.10 -2.83 -16.31
CA SER A 261 -9.57 -1.82 -15.36
C SER A 261 -10.46 -1.56 -14.14
N GLU A 262 -11.32 -2.52 -13.80
CA GLU A 262 -12.01 -2.53 -12.51
C GLU A 262 -11.05 -3.02 -11.42
N VAL A 263 -11.27 -2.60 -10.18
CA VAL A 263 -10.47 -3.02 -9.04
C VAL A 263 -11.27 -3.98 -8.19
N LEU A 264 -10.75 -5.20 -8.03
CA LEU A 264 -11.25 -6.18 -7.06
C LEU A 264 -10.53 -5.97 -5.72
N LEU A 265 -11.29 -5.98 -4.63
CA LEU A 265 -10.79 -5.81 -3.26
C LEU A 265 -11.21 -6.99 -2.39
N GLY A 266 -10.23 -7.70 -1.83
CA GLY A 266 -10.48 -8.77 -0.89
C GLY A 266 -10.27 -8.37 0.57
N SER A 267 -10.67 -9.25 1.47
CA SER A 267 -10.50 -9.08 2.90
C SER A 267 -10.45 -10.42 3.58
N GLU A 268 -9.68 -10.52 4.65
CA GLU A 268 -9.82 -11.62 5.58
C GLU A 268 -11.13 -11.52 6.37
N GLN A 269 -11.53 -12.64 6.96
CA GLN A 269 -12.66 -12.74 7.87
C GLN A 269 -12.48 -11.90 9.14
N GLY A 270 -11.23 -11.64 9.53
CA GLY A 270 -10.90 -10.92 10.75
C GLY A 270 -11.01 -11.78 12.01
N VAL A 271 -11.01 -11.12 13.16
CA VAL A 271 -10.91 -11.80 14.48
C VAL A 271 -12.14 -12.63 14.88
N ASP A 272 -13.30 -12.42 14.25
CA ASP A 272 -14.51 -13.20 14.49
C ASP A 272 -14.62 -14.34 13.47
N THR A 273 -14.05 -15.49 13.80
CA THR A 273 -14.04 -16.66 12.92
C THR A 273 -15.43 -17.28 12.69
N ALA A 274 -16.46 -16.84 13.43
CA ALA A 274 -17.84 -17.25 13.23
C ALA A 274 -18.60 -16.32 12.25
N ALA A 275 -18.05 -15.15 11.91
CA ALA A 275 -18.64 -14.24 10.95
C ALA A 275 -18.65 -14.85 9.54
N ALA A 276 -19.57 -14.38 8.68
CA ALA A 276 -19.49 -14.73 7.27
C ALA A 276 -18.19 -14.18 6.66
N ARG A 277 -17.55 -14.94 5.77
CA ARG A 277 -16.43 -14.42 4.99
C ARG A 277 -16.88 -13.18 4.20
N PRO A 278 -16.06 -12.11 4.14
CA PRO A 278 -16.40 -10.91 3.38
C PRO A 278 -16.57 -11.21 1.89
N ALA A 279 -17.41 -10.42 1.23
CA ALA A 279 -17.44 -10.42 -0.22
C ALA A 279 -16.13 -9.82 -0.78
N VAL A 280 -15.67 -10.35 -1.90
CA VAL A 280 -14.80 -9.58 -2.79
C VAL A 280 -15.64 -8.43 -3.34
N LEU A 281 -15.13 -7.20 -3.24
CA LEU A 281 -15.79 -6.02 -3.76
C LEU A 281 -15.20 -5.64 -5.12
N VAL A 282 -15.99 -5.01 -5.97
CA VAL A 282 -15.53 -4.39 -7.23
C VAL A 282 -15.74 -2.88 -7.17
N MET A 283 -14.71 -2.14 -7.50
CA MET A 283 -14.76 -0.69 -7.75
C MET A 283 -14.53 -0.41 -9.23
N ARG A 284 -15.41 0.41 -9.80
CA ARG A 284 -15.35 0.83 -11.21
C ARG A 284 -14.72 2.22 -11.32
N ASP A 285 -14.22 2.55 -12.52
CA ASP A 285 -13.68 3.88 -12.86
C ASP A 285 -12.50 4.37 -12.00
N VAL A 286 -11.81 3.47 -11.28
CA VAL A 286 -10.67 3.81 -10.43
C VAL A 286 -9.50 4.33 -11.27
N ALA A 287 -9.13 3.62 -12.35
CA ALA A 287 -8.04 4.04 -13.22
C ALA A 287 -8.35 5.38 -13.93
N ALA A 288 -9.57 5.50 -14.48
CA ALA A 288 -10.03 6.73 -15.16
C ALA A 288 -10.04 7.97 -14.25
N SER A 289 -10.21 7.77 -12.94
CA SER A 289 -10.21 8.87 -11.97
C SER A 289 -8.86 9.58 -11.81
N ILE A 290 -7.77 8.95 -12.25
CA ILE A 290 -6.42 9.51 -12.15
C ILE A 290 -6.15 10.49 -13.31
N GLU A 291 -6.72 10.23 -14.49
CA GLU A 291 -6.58 11.12 -15.66
C GLU A 291 -7.37 12.43 -15.51
N ALA A 292 -8.43 12.42 -14.70
CA ALA A 292 -9.34 13.56 -14.54
C ALA A 292 -8.80 14.68 -13.64
N VAL A 293 -7.61 14.55 -13.06
CA VAL A 293 -6.99 15.65 -12.29
C VAL A 293 -6.41 16.66 -13.28
N PRO A 294 -7.01 17.86 -13.44
CA PRO A 294 -6.44 18.85 -14.34
C PRO A 294 -5.05 19.24 -13.85
N GLU A 295 -4.07 19.22 -14.76
CA GLU A 295 -2.80 19.88 -14.58
C GLU A 295 -3.12 21.33 -14.16
N VAL A 296 -2.87 21.67 -12.89
CA VAL A 296 -2.91 23.06 -12.46
C VAL A 296 -1.74 23.74 -13.15
N THR A 297 -1.98 24.21 -14.37
CA THR A 297 -1.12 25.16 -15.06
C THR A 297 -1.23 26.45 -14.28
N GLY A 298 -0.40 26.55 -13.24
CA GLY A 298 -0.22 27.78 -12.48
C GLY A 298 0.39 28.84 -13.38
N THR A 299 -0.43 29.55 -14.15
CA THR A 299 -0.12 30.94 -14.49
C THR A 299 -0.16 31.71 -13.19
N ALA A 300 1.01 31.88 -12.58
CA ALA A 300 1.21 32.86 -11.53
C ALA A 300 0.95 34.25 -12.14
N ASP A 301 -0.31 34.69 -12.08
CA ASP A 301 -0.60 36.11 -12.19
C ASP A 301 -0.02 36.76 -10.93
N SER A 302 1.11 37.43 -11.13
CA SER A 302 1.75 38.26 -10.13
C SER A 302 0.86 39.48 -9.88
N GLU A 303 -0.13 39.32 -9.01
CA GLU A 303 -0.82 40.46 -8.44
C GLU A 303 0.10 41.09 -7.38
N ALA A 304 0.57 42.30 -7.68
CA ALA A 304 1.45 43.06 -6.80
C ALA A 304 0.78 43.31 -5.44
N PRO A 305 1.52 43.24 -4.32
CA PRO A 305 0.93 43.43 -3.00
C PRO A 305 0.43 44.87 -2.85
N ALA A 306 -0.84 45.03 -2.48
CA ALA A 306 -1.39 46.31 -2.06
C ALA A 306 -0.61 46.85 -0.85
N GLU A 307 -0.26 48.14 -0.88
CA GLU A 307 0.50 48.80 0.16
C GLU A 307 -0.22 48.77 1.53
N PRO A 308 0.51 48.61 2.65
CA PRO A 308 -0.09 48.66 3.97
C PRO A 308 -0.27 50.12 4.41
N THR A 309 -1.47 50.67 4.25
CA THR A 309 -1.86 51.87 5.00
C THR A 309 -2.33 51.47 6.40
N GLY A 310 -1.51 51.71 7.43
CA GLY A 310 -1.98 51.69 8.82
C GLY A 310 -0.95 51.26 9.86
N SER A 311 -0.36 52.25 10.54
CA SER A 311 0.41 52.25 11.78
C SER A 311 0.71 50.92 12.50
N ILE A 312 2.01 50.61 12.56
CA ILE A 312 2.64 49.70 13.52
C ILE A 312 2.86 50.47 14.83
N LEU A 313 2.03 50.21 15.84
CA LEU A 313 2.28 50.51 17.26
C LEU A 313 1.50 49.46 18.11
N VAL A 314 2.08 48.25 18.24
CA VAL A 314 2.28 47.39 19.45
C VAL A 314 1.11 47.21 20.47
N PRO A 315 0.93 46.06 21.19
CA PRO A 315 1.57 44.72 21.14
C PRO A 315 0.57 43.52 21.05
N LEU A 316 0.94 42.30 20.66
CA LEU A 316 1.88 41.39 21.34
C LEU A 316 1.51 41.09 22.82
N ILE A 317 0.26 40.70 23.13
CA ILE A 317 -0.15 40.22 24.48
C ILE A 317 -0.84 38.83 24.48
N ALA A 318 -1.12 38.22 23.33
CA ALA A 318 -1.86 36.94 23.34
C ALA A 318 -1.01 35.66 23.54
N ALA A 319 0.33 35.74 23.51
CA ALA A 319 1.20 34.55 23.56
C ALA A 319 1.97 34.34 24.88
N ALA A 320 1.82 35.21 25.88
CA ALA A 320 2.48 35.07 27.20
C ALA A 320 1.53 34.57 28.31
N ALA A 321 0.23 34.45 28.06
CA ALA A 321 -0.76 34.04 29.07
C ALA A 321 -0.94 32.51 29.19
N SER A 322 -0.65 31.74 28.14
CA SER A 322 -0.84 30.28 28.12
C SER A 322 0.34 29.50 28.75
N VAL A 323 1.55 30.06 28.75
CA VAL A 323 2.72 29.43 29.40
C VAL A 323 2.71 29.63 30.92
N GLY A 324 2.19 30.76 31.41
CA GLY A 324 2.10 31.06 32.85
C GLY A 324 1.07 30.20 33.61
N VAL A 325 -0.04 29.84 32.96
CA VAL A 325 -1.11 29.03 33.59
C VAL A 325 -0.67 27.57 33.80
N VAL A 326 0.12 27.02 32.87
CA VAL A 326 0.62 25.64 32.98
C VAL A 326 1.61 25.51 34.14
N VAL A 327 2.56 26.45 34.30
CA VAL A 327 3.58 26.42 35.36
C VAL A 327 2.98 26.58 36.76
N VAL A 328 1.95 27.41 36.92
CA VAL A 328 1.27 27.59 38.23
C VAL A 328 0.48 26.34 38.62
N LEU A 329 -0.15 25.65 37.67
CA LEU A 329 -0.88 24.40 37.94
C LEU A 329 0.05 23.23 38.28
N THR A 330 1.23 23.13 37.65
CA THR A 330 2.23 22.11 38.00
C THR A 330 2.80 22.34 39.40
N LEU A 331 3.11 23.60 39.75
CA LEU A 331 3.64 23.94 41.08
C LEU A 331 2.61 23.74 42.21
N PHE A 332 1.31 23.94 41.94
CA PHE A 332 0.25 23.71 42.92
C PHE A 332 0.03 22.21 43.20
N PHE A 333 0.09 21.35 42.17
CA PHE A 333 -0.04 19.90 42.31
C PHE A 333 1.17 19.27 43.02
N VAL A 334 2.39 19.72 42.69
CA VAL A 334 3.61 19.22 43.35
C VAL A 334 3.62 19.60 44.83
N ARG A 335 3.22 20.83 45.21
CA ARG A 335 3.12 21.23 46.63
C ARG A 335 2.07 20.45 47.42
N ARG A 336 1.00 19.96 46.78
CA ARG A 336 -0.04 19.16 47.43
C ARG A 336 0.40 17.72 47.67
N LEU A 337 1.20 17.14 46.76
CA LEU A 337 1.76 15.79 46.91
C LEU A 337 2.80 15.68 48.05
N PHE A 338 3.55 16.76 48.32
CA PHE A 338 4.58 16.78 49.37
C PHE A 338 4.08 17.22 50.76
N ARG A 339 2.78 17.50 50.93
CA ARG A 339 2.16 17.83 52.23
C ARG A 339 1.31 16.70 52.82
N SER A 340 1.19 15.56 52.13
CA SER A 340 0.43 14.38 52.59
C SER A 340 1.34 13.18 52.88
N ARG A 341 2.58 13.42 53.35
CA ARG A 341 3.42 12.44 54.03
C ARG A 341 3.72 12.94 55.43
#